data_AF-A0A3E4F5C3-F1
#
_entry.id   AF-A0A3E4F5C3-F1
#
_cell.length_a   1.000
_cell.length_b   1.000
_cell.length_c   1.000
_cell.angle_alpha   90.00
_cell.angle_beta   90.00
_cell.angle_gamma   90.00
#
_symmetry.space_group_name_H-M   'P 1'
#
loop_
_entity.id
_entity.type
_entity.pdbx_description
1 polymer ?
#
loop_
_entity_poly.entity_id
_entity_poly.type
_entity_poly.pdbx_seq_one_letter_code
_entity_poly.pdbx_strand_id
1 'polypeptide(L)' 'MASKKIKCPLLGTEIEDGICFDIHMNVEGLAPDWTIPEAVRKVTGYKEICLKCPNHRED' A
#
# COMPACT_ATOMS: atom_id res chain seq x y z
N MET A 1 8.65 0.51 19.59
CA MET A 1 7.73 1.34 18.78
C MET A 1 6.76 0.37 18.11
N ALA A 2 5.46 0.46 18.40
CA ALA A 2 4.51 -0.56 17.95
C ALA A 2 4.22 -0.36 16.45
N SER A 3 4.67 -1.29 15.61
CA SER A 3 4.22 -1.38 14.21
C SER A 3 2.71 -1.52 14.21
N LYS A 4 1.97 -0.49 13.79
CA LYS A 4 0.54 -0.62 13.54
C LYS A 4 0.35 -1.60 12.39
N LYS A 5 -0.61 -2.51 12.53
CA LYS A 5 -1.02 -3.39 11.45
C LYS A 5 -2.24 -2.80 10.76
N ILE A 6 -2.20 -2.73 9.44
CA ILE A 6 -3.26 -2.21 8.60
C ILE A 6 -3.75 -3.35 7.71
N LYS A 7 -5.06 -3.53 7.62
CA LYS A 7 -5.65 -4.51 6.71
C LYS A 7 -5.63 -3.93 5.30
N CYS A 8 -4.76 -4.47 4.45
CA CYS A 8 -4.60 -3.99 3.08
C CYS A 8 -5.52 -4.76 2.12
N PRO A 9 -6.41 -4.08 1.37
CA PRO A 9 -7.29 -4.75 0.42
C PRO A 9 -6.53 -5.36 -0.77
N LEU A 10 -5.31 -4.89 -1.07
CA LEU A 10 -4.48 -5.41 -2.16
C LEU A 10 -3.94 -6.81 -1.86
N LEU A 11 -3.50 -7.01 -0.62
CA LEU A 11 -2.90 -8.27 -0.18
C LEU A 11 -3.90 -9.18 0.52
N GLY A 12 -5.10 -8.67 0.84
CA GLY A 12 -6.13 -9.40 1.58
C GLY A 12 -5.72 -9.77 3.01
N THR A 13 -4.61 -9.21 3.51
CA THR A 13 -4.00 -9.54 4.80
C THR A 13 -3.66 -8.28 5.59
N GLU A 14 -3.32 -8.47 6.86
CA GLU A 14 -2.75 -7.42 7.69
C GLU A 14 -1.27 -7.23 7.36
N ILE A 15 -0.91 -6.02 6.96
CA ILE A 15 0.47 -5.58 6.69
C ILE A 15 0.92 -4.59 7.74
N GLU A 16 2.22 -4.39 7.87
CA GLU A 16 2.76 -3.33 8.69
C GLU A 16 2.48 -1.95 8.08
N ASP A 17 2.31 -0.95 8.94
CA ASP A 17 2.11 0.46 8.59
C ASP A 17 3.16 0.98 7.60
N GLY A 18 4.43 0.61 7.80
CA GLY A 18 5.52 0.95 6.87
C GLY A 18 5.28 0.44 5.45
N ILE A 19 4.81 -0.81 5.30
CA ILE A 19 4.48 -1.38 3.98
C ILE A 19 3.29 -0.64 3.35
N CYS A 20 2.30 -0.27 4.17
CA CYS A 20 1.17 0.53 3.69
C CYS A 20 1.62 1.91 3.19
N PHE A 21 2.58 2.53 3.89
CA PHE A 21 3.18 3.80 3.52
C PHE A 21 4.00 3.69 2.22
N ASP A 22 4.84 2.66 2.07
CA ASP A 22 5.59 2.41 0.83
C ASP A 22 4.66 2.23 -0.37
N ILE A 23 3.55 1.49 -0.18
CA ILE A 23 2.53 1.32 -1.22
C ILE A 23 1.88 2.66 -1.56
N HIS A 24 1.49 3.45 -0.57
CA HIS A 24 0.91 4.78 -0.78
C HIS A 24 1.88 5.68 -1.58
N MET A 25 3.14 5.78 -1.14
CA MET A 25 4.18 6.55 -1.83
C MET A 25 4.40 6.08 -3.27
N ASN A 26 4.38 4.77 -3.53
CA ASN A 26 4.51 4.24 -4.89
C ASN A 26 3.31 4.57 -5.77
N VAL A 27 2.10 4.49 -5.20
CA VAL A 27 0.86 4.81 -5.91
C VAL A 27 0.78 6.29 -6.27
N GLU A 28 1.27 7.16 -5.39
CA GLU A 28 1.44 8.60 -5.64
C GLU A 28 2.62 8.94 -6.58
N GLY A 29 3.42 7.95 -6.98
CA GLY A 29 4.58 8.14 -7.86
C GLY A 29 5.80 8.75 -7.16
N LEU A 30 5.77 8.84 -5.83
CA LEU A 30 6.87 9.31 -4.98
C LEU A 30 7.91 8.22 -4.70
N ALA A 31 7.52 6.94 -4.80
CA ALA A 31 8.40 5.79 -4.61
C ALA A 31 8.43 4.84 -5.82
N PRO A 32 9.60 4.25 -6.15
CA PRO A 32 9.73 3.29 -7.23
C PRO A 32 9.16 1.91 -6.89
N ASP A 33 8.82 1.10 -7.89
CA ASP A 33 8.09 -0.17 -7.71
C ASP A 33 8.84 -1.25 -6.91
N TRP A 34 10.16 -1.13 -6.74
CA TRP A 34 10.94 -2.08 -5.93
C TRP A 34 10.74 -1.89 -4.42
N THR A 35 10.14 -0.77 -4.00
CA THR A 35 9.82 -0.48 -2.59
C THR A 35 8.59 -1.23 -2.10
N ILE A 36 7.74 -1.71 -3.02
CA ILE A 36 6.49 -2.40 -2.68
C ILE A 36 6.60 -3.91 -2.89
N PRO A 37 5.80 -4.71 -2.17
CA PRO A 37 5.77 -6.15 -2.37
C PRO A 37 5.36 -6.53 -3.80
N GLU A 38 6.03 -7.51 -4.40
CA GLU A 38 5.71 -7.98 -5.75
C GLU A 38 4.26 -8.47 -5.86
N ALA A 39 3.71 -9.04 -4.79
CA ALA A 39 2.30 -9.43 -4.73
C ALA A 39 1.33 -8.27 -4.98
N VAL A 40 1.67 -7.04 -4.55
CA VAL A 40 0.88 -5.84 -4.85
C VAL A 40 0.98 -5.48 -6.34
N ARG A 41 2.18 -5.57 -6.92
CA ARG A 41 2.41 -5.28 -8.35
C ARG A 41 1.66 -6.23 -9.28
N LYS A 42 1.40 -7.46 -8.82
CA LYS A 42 0.61 -8.46 -9.56
C LYS A 42 -0.89 -8.16 -9.54
N VAL A 43 -1.36 -7.28 -8.65
CA VAL A 43 -2.76 -6.87 -8.60
C VAL A 43 -3.03 -5.85 -9.72
N THR A 44 -3.88 -6.22 -10.66
CA THR A 44 -4.33 -5.31 -11.73
C THR A 44 -5.07 -4.13 -11.11
N GLY A 45 -4.64 -2.90 -11.42
CA GLY A 45 -5.25 -1.70 -10.86
C GLY A 45 -4.93 -1.45 -9.39
N TYR A 46 -3.82 -1.99 -8.85
CA TYR A 46 -3.44 -1.78 -7.44
C TYR A 46 -3.40 -0.30 -7.04
N LYS A 47 -3.01 0.58 -7.98
CA LYS A 47 -3.00 2.03 -7.78
C LYS A 47 -4.40 2.58 -7.48
N GLU A 48 -5.38 2.25 -8.30
CA GLU A 48 -6.77 2.69 -8.11
C GLU A 48 -7.38 2.09 -6.85
N ILE A 49 -7.07 0.83 -6.54
CA ILE A 49 -7.56 0.17 -5.31
C ILE A 49 -6.95 0.84 -4.08
N CYS A 50 -5.66 1.19 -4.12
CA CYS A 50 -5.00 1.91 -3.05
C CYS A 50 -5.57 3.32 -2.88
N LEU A 51 -5.74 4.09 -3.96
CA LEU A 51 -6.33 5.44 -3.93
C LEU A 51 -7.77 5.44 -3.37
N LYS A 52 -8.53 4.37 -3.60
CA LYS A 52 -9.89 4.20 -3.05
C LYS A 52 -9.92 3.55 -1.66
N CYS A 53 -8.77 3.21 -1.09
CA CYS A 53 -8.70 2.55 0.21
C CYS A 53 -9.09 3.54 1.31
N PRO A 54 -9.94 3.16 2.28
CA PRO A 54 -10.30 4.05 3.40
C PRO A 54 -9.11 4.41 4.31
N ASN A 55 -8.01 3.65 4.21
CA ASN A 55 -6.76 3.94 4.91
C ASN A 55 -5.81 4.82 4.10
N HIS A 56 -6.12 5.11 2.83
CA HIS A 56 -5.33 6.03 2.03
C HIS A 56 -5.60 7.44 2.54
N ARG A 57 -4.59 8.05 3.17
CA ARG A 57 -4.64 9.42 3.64
C ARG A 57 -4.00 10.31 2.59
N GLU A 58 -4.69 11.39 2.23
CA GLU A 58 -4.18 12.45 1.35
C GLU A 58 -3.51 13.60 2.16
N ASP A 59 -3.38 13.42 3.49
CA ASP A 59 -2.98 14.45 4.48
C ASP A 59 -1.68 14.09 5.21
#